data_AF-A0A842L0S4-F1
#
_entry.id   AF-A0A842L0S4-F1
#
_cell.length_a   1.000
_cell.length_b   1.000
_cell.length_c   1.000
_cell.angle_alpha   90.00
_cell.angle_beta   90.00
_cell.angle_gamma   90.00
#
_symmetry.space_group_name_H-M   'P 1'
#
loop_
_entity.id
_entity.type
_entity.pdbx_description
1 polymer ?
#
loop_
_entity_poly.entity_id
_entity_poly.type
_entity_poly.pdbx_seq_one_letter_code
_entity_poly.pdbx_strand_id
1 'polypeptide(L)'
;MKYSKLAVKILKYEEKEIYYDPAYHGRTLKIFGIDDDPARIIEYIGDQFLEKDYGMIFFDTKGKYPKEKFDTVIRIEDNKPTGLDPIKMVEKGLLKDFYTAATIIQTIYGLDRSLTNKLYADILEGKVKSVKDAAKSEEHYGEVIREAYTSLDDVFFEGEPPELGKSILVDFGRTYNISIAGMAFLILAAAVKDRRSTLIGIDDAAVLFYTTPGISALPLLTQPMRGRVTVLGSRYVVENILNIPGPTLVLYNDPDLQSMIYEANGAPQGDMRKHVLKGEGAFIWRTTQTLEVEFGKLPFEG
;
A
#
# COMPACT_ATOMS: atom_id res chain seq x y z
N MET A 1 -0.27 -10.07 -29.34
CA MET A 1 -0.39 -10.77 -28.04
C MET A 1 -1.85 -10.74 -27.61
N LYS A 2 -2.46 -11.83 -27.12
CA LYS A 2 -3.84 -11.76 -26.59
C LYS A 2 -3.76 -11.29 -25.13
N TYR A 3 -4.26 -10.10 -24.85
CA TYR A 3 -4.33 -9.55 -23.50
C TYR A 3 -5.28 -10.36 -22.62
N SER A 4 -4.95 -10.47 -21.33
CA SER A 4 -5.86 -11.05 -20.35
C SER A 4 -7.03 -10.09 -20.11
N LYS A 5 -8.11 -10.60 -19.48
CA LYS A 5 -9.24 -9.77 -19.04
C LYS A 5 -8.82 -8.66 -18.06
N LEU A 6 -7.64 -8.78 -17.44
CA LEU A 6 -7.12 -7.81 -16.48
C LEU A 6 -6.34 -6.67 -17.12
N ALA A 7 -6.01 -6.73 -18.41
CA ALA A 7 -5.23 -5.69 -19.06
C ALA A 7 -5.94 -4.33 -19.04
N VAL A 8 -5.21 -3.29 -18.63
CA VAL A 8 -5.67 -1.90 -18.58
C VAL A 8 -4.77 -1.06 -19.46
N LYS A 9 -5.37 -0.22 -20.31
CA LYS A 9 -4.64 0.73 -21.13
C LYS A 9 -3.97 1.74 -20.23
N ILE A 10 -2.67 1.98 -20.37
CA ILE A 10 -1.94 2.93 -19.51
C ILE A 10 -1.27 4.06 -20.30
N LEU A 11 -1.02 3.88 -21.60
CA LEU A 11 -0.50 4.92 -22.48
C LEU A 11 -1.10 4.79 -23.89
N LYS A 12 -1.06 5.89 -24.66
CA LYS A 12 -1.44 5.95 -26.07
C LYS A 12 -0.34 6.61 -26.88
N TYR A 13 0.08 5.99 -27.99
CA TYR A 13 1.05 6.55 -28.92
C TYR A 13 0.51 6.45 -30.35
N GLU A 14 0.21 7.58 -30.98
CA GLU A 14 -0.45 7.62 -32.29
C GLU A 14 -1.73 6.75 -32.30
N GLU A 15 -1.79 5.73 -33.16
CA GLU A 15 -2.87 4.73 -33.22
C GLU A 15 -2.61 3.47 -32.37
N LYS A 16 -1.45 3.39 -31.68
CA LYS A 16 -1.08 2.28 -30.80
C LYS A 16 -1.52 2.54 -29.36
N GLU A 17 -2.05 1.50 -28.73
CA GLU A 17 -2.37 1.49 -27.30
C GLU A 17 -1.38 0.60 -26.54
N ILE A 18 -0.92 1.08 -25.39
CA ILE A 18 0.01 0.37 -24.52
C ILE A 18 -0.75 -0.04 -23.25
N TYR A 19 -0.64 -1.32 -22.90
CA TYR A 19 -1.43 -1.95 -21.85
C TYR A 19 -0.57 -2.50 -20.73
N TYR A 20 -0.96 -2.25 -19.49
CA TYR A 20 -0.52 -3.02 -18.33
C TYR A 20 -1.45 -4.21 -18.12
N ASP A 21 -0.95 -5.40 -18.42
CA ASP A 21 -1.56 -6.68 -18.05
C ASP A 21 -0.87 -7.30 -16.82
N PRO A 22 -1.53 -7.32 -15.64
CA PRO A 22 -0.96 -7.90 -14.42
C PRO A 22 -0.65 -9.40 -14.52
N ALA A 23 -1.30 -10.13 -15.43
CA ALA A 23 -1.04 -11.55 -15.63
C ALA A 23 0.29 -11.79 -16.36
N TYR A 24 0.75 -10.81 -17.15
CA TYR A 24 1.91 -10.93 -18.01
C TYR A 24 3.11 -10.11 -17.51
N HIS A 25 2.89 -8.85 -17.14
CA HIS A 25 3.97 -7.97 -16.72
C HIS A 25 4.38 -8.15 -15.26
N GLY A 26 3.49 -8.69 -14.43
CA GLY A 26 3.65 -8.79 -12.98
C GLY A 26 2.50 -8.11 -12.24
N ARG A 27 2.25 -8.50 -10.98
CA ARG A 27 1.07 -8.07 -10.22
C ARG A 27 1.22 -6.72 -9.52
N THR A 28 2.41 -6.15 -9.51
CA THR A 28 2.70 -4.88 -8.85
C THR A 28 3.19 -3.86 -9.87
N LEU A 29 2.41 -2.82 -10.12
CA LEU A 29 2.80 -1.69 -10.97
C LEU A 29 3.34 -0.58 -10.09
N LYS A 30 4.58 -0.15 -10.34
CA LYS A 30 5.17 1.04 -9.71
C LYS A 30 4.93 2.24 -10.61
N ILE A 31 4.50 3.36 -10.05
CA ILE A 31 4.24 4.61 -10.78
C ILE A 31 5.05 5.70 -10.09
N PHE A 32 5.96 6.32 -10.84
CA PHE A 32 6.76 7.44 -10.35
C PHE A 32 6.46 8.69 -11.15
N GLY A 33 6.18 9.79 -10.49
CA GLY A 33 5.88 11.07 -11.13
C GLY A 33 5.85 12.20 -10.11
N ILE A 34 5.72 13.43 -10.57
CA ILE A 34 5.56 14.59 -9.68
C ILE A 34 4.08 14.96 -9.52
N ASP A 35 3.81 15.93 -8.64
CA ASP A 35 2.46 16.45 -8.39
C ASP A 35 1.43 15.33 -8.11
N ASP A 36 0.20 15.50 -8.55
CA ASP A 36 -0.89 14.52 -8.36
C ASP A 36 -0.96 13.47 -9.48
N ASP A 37 -0.02 13.44 -10.43
CA ASP A 37 -0.08 12.53 -11.58
C ASP A 37 -0.11 11.03 -11.21
N PRO A 38 0.70 10.54 -10.23
CA PRO A 38 0.58 9.15 -9.78
C PRO A 38 -0.81 8.81 -9.23
N ALA A 39 -1.43 9.71 -8.47
CA ALA A 39 -2.76 9.51 -7.91
C ALA A 39 -3.84 9.46 -8.99
N ARG A 40 -3.77 10.34 -10.00
CA ARG A 40 -4.67 10.34 -11.17
C ARG A 40 -4.58 9.02 -11.94
N ILE A 41 -3.37 8.46 -12.12
CA ILE A 41 -3.20 7.16 -12.77
C ILE A 41 -3.76 6.02 -11.92
N ILE A 42 -3.52 6.02 -10.60
CA ILE A 42 -4.09 5.01 -9.70
C ILE A 42 -5.62 5.04 -9.76
N GLU A 43 -6.22 6.23 -9.72
CA GLU A 43 -7.67 6.40 -9.85
C GLU A 43 -8.18 5.85 -11.19
N TYR A 44 -7.55 6.25 -12.29
CA TYR A 44 -7.90 5.77 -13.61
C TYR A 44 -7.83 4.24 -13.71
N ILE A 45 -6.77 3.61 -13.19
CA ILE A 45 -6.66 2.15 -13.15
C ILE A 45 -7.76 1.56 -12.26
N GLY A 46 -8.06 2.19 -11.12
CA GLY A 46 -9.17 1.84 -10.23
C GLY A 46 -10.50 1.69 -10.95
N ASP A 47 -10.88 2.72 -11.70
CA ASP A 47 -12.14 2.75 -12.45
C ASP A 47 -12.22 1.60 -13.45
N GLN A 48 -11.10 1.32 -14.14
CA GLN A 48 -11.01 0.20 -15.09
C GLN A 48 -11.10 -1.18 -14.43
N PHE A 49 -10.73 -1.30 -13.15
CA PHE A 49 -10.87 -2.55 -12.39
C PHE A 49 -12.27 -2.71 -11.79
N LEU A 50 -12.95 -1.62 -11.40
CA LEU A 50 -14.36 -1.66 -11.00
C LEU A 50 -15.26 -2.20 -12.12
N GLU A 51 -15.04 -1.77 -13.35
CA GLU A 51 -15.75 -2.28 -14.54
C GLU A 51 -15.57 -3.80 -14.74
N LYS A 52 -14.51 -4.37 -14.14
CA LYS A 52 -14.17 -5.81 -14.20
C LYS A 52 -14.62 -6.58 -12.95
N ASP A 53 -15.50 -5.98 -12.14
CA ASP A 53 -16.03 -6.53 -10.89
C ASP A 53 -14.96 -6.82 -9.82
N TYR A 54 -13.82 -6.11 -9.86
CA TYR A 54 -12.84 -6.13 -8.78
C TYR A 54 -13.25 -5.19 -7.65
N GLY A 55 -12.91 -5.55 -6.40
CA GLY A 55 -12.92 -4.59 -5.30
C GLY A 55 -11.72 -3.64 -5.36
N MET A 56 -11.81 -2.49 -4.72
CA MET A 56 -10.70 -1.52 -4.63
C MET A 56 -10.31 -1.25 -3.18
N ILE A 57 -9.03 -1.28 -2.85
CA ILE A 57 -8.55 -0.89 -1.53
C ILE A 57 -7.50 0.17 -1.69
N PHE A 58 -7.85 1.41 -1.39
CA PHE A 58 -6.99 2.56 -1.61
C PHE A 58 -6.49 3.10 -0.27
N PHE A 59 -5.17 3.25 -0.16
CA PHE A 59 -4.50 3.95 0.92
C PHE A 59 -4.16 5.36 0.42
N ASP A 60 -5.00 6.32 0.80
CA ASP A 60 -4.99 7.69 0.33
C ASP A 60 -4.28 8.60 1.33
N THR A 61 -3.04 8.95 1.04
CA THR A 61 -2.21 9.82 1.89
C THR A 61 -2.63 11.28 1.86
N LYS A 62 -3.44 11.71 0.89
CA LYS A 62 -3.78 13.13 0.65
C LYS A 62 -5.26 13.44 0.88
N GLY A 63 -6.11 12.43 1.05
CA GLY A 63 -7.55 12.57 1.21
C GLY A 63 -8.26 13.10 -0.04
N LYS A 64 -7.75 12.75 -1.24
CA LYS A 64 -8.20 13.29 -2.53
C LYS A 64 -9.12 12.37 -3.33
N TYR A 65 -9.18 11.07 -3.03
CA TYR A 65 -10.01 10.16 -3.84
C TYR A 65 -11.51 10.35 -3.56
N PRO A 66 -12.38 10.20 -4.59
CA PRO A 66 -13.83 10.31 -4.45
C PRO A 66 -14.39 9.17 -3.58
N LYS A 67 -15.14 9.54 -2.54
CA LYS A 67 -15.62 8.61 -1.48
C LYS A 67 -16.75 7.72 -1.97
N GLU A 68 -17.52 8.18 -2.95
CA GLU A 68 -18.67 7.51 -3.55
C GLU A 68 -18.34 6.18 -4.26
N LYS A 69 -17.06 5.95 -4.60
CA LYS A 69 -16.60 4.69 -5.23
C LYS A 69 -16.37 3.56 -4.21
N PHE A 70 -16.48 3.85 -2.91
CA PHE A 70 -16.12 2.93 -1.83
C PHE A 70 -17.33 2.68 -0.92
N ASP A 71 -17.59 1.41 -0.62
CA ASP A 71 -18.62 1.04 0.35
C ASP A 71 -18.18 1.28 1.79
N THR A 72 -16.86 1.31 2.02
CA THR A 72 -16.25 1.52 3.32
C THR A 72 -15.25 2.67 3.26
N VAL A 73 -15.38 3.66 4.14
CA VAL A 73 -14.38 4.74 4.30
C VAL A 73 -13.86 4.74 5.72
N ILE A 74 -12.59 4.40 5.88
CA ILE A 74 -11.88 4.41 7.16
C ILE A 74 -11.06 5.70 7.22
N ARG A 75 -11.48 6.64 8.07
CA ARG A 75 -10.75 7.91 8.26
C ARG A 75 -9.76 7.76 9.39
N ILE A 76 -8.49 8.02 9.09
CA ILE A 76 -7.44 8.08 10.10
C ILE A 76 -7.18 9.56 10.39
N GLU A 77 -7.39 9.96 11.64
CA GLU A 77 -7.22 11.32 12.12
C GLU A 77 -6.44 11.27 13.45
N ASP A 78 -5.51 12.20 13.65
CA ASP A 78 -4.80 12.28 14.93
C ASP A 78 -5.81 12.58 16.06
N ASN A 79 -5.60 11.98 17.23
CA ASN A 79 -6.48 12.11 18.40
C ASN A 79 -7.93 11.66 18.17
N LYS A 80 -8.20 10.74 17.24
CA LYS A 80 -9.51 10.11 17.10
C LYS A 80 -9.46 8.58 17.18
N PRO A 81 -10.49 7.95 17.76
CA PRO A 81 -10.60 6.51 17.80
C PRO A 81 -10.79 5.93 16.40
N THR A 82 -10.07 4.83 16.13
CA THR A 82 -10.13 4.13 14.85
C THR A 82 -10.66 2.71 14.97
N GLY A 83 -10.66 2.14 16.18
CA GLY A 83 -11.00 0.74 16.42
C GLY A 83 -9.97 -0.26 15.88
N LEU A 84 -8.82 0.21 15.39
CA LEU A 84 -7.78 -0.63 14.78
C LEU A 84 -6.90 -1.32 15.84
N ASP A 85 -7.51 -1.90 16.88
CA ASP A 85 -6.81 -2.77 17.84
C ASP A 85 -6.65 -4.17 17.23
N PRO A 86 -5.41 -4.67 17.03
CA PRO A 86 -5.19 -5.96 16.37
C PRO A 86 -5.83 -7.14 17.10
N ILE A 87 -5.96 -7.10 18.43
CA ILE A 87 -6.55 -8.19 19.21
C ILE A 87 -8.07 -8.19 19.00
N LYS A 88 -8.72 -7.03 19.13
CA LYS A 88 -10.16 -6.89 18.87
C LYS A 88 -10.52 -7.20 17.42
N MET A 89 -9.65 -6.86 16.47
CA MET A 89 -9.84 -7.18 15.05
C MET A 89 -9.81 -8.69 14.79
N VAL A 90 -9.02 -9.47 15.54
CA VAL A 90 -9.08 -10.94 15.47
C VAL A 90 -10.41 -11.44 16.03
N GLU A 91 -10.87 -10.92 17.16
CA GLU A 91 -12.15 -11.30 17.77
C GLU A 91 -13.35 -11.04 16.83
N LYS A 92 -13.28 -9.97 16.02
CA LYS A 92 -14.28 -9.64 14.98
C LYS A 92 -14.07 -10.40 13.65
N GLY A 93 -13.04 -11.24 13.55
CA GLY A 93 -12.73 -12.01 12.34
C GLY A 93 -12.15 -11.20 11.17
N LEU A 94 -11.64 -9.99 11.43
CA LEU A 94 -10.99 -9.13 10.43
C LEU A 94 -9.50 -9.43 10.26
N LEU A 95 -8.87 -9.98 11.29
CA LEU A 95 -7.53 -10.55 11.25
C LEU A 95 -7.59 -12.07 11.47
N LYS A 96 -6.65 -12.77 10.84
CA LYS A 96 -6.67 -14.23 10.74
C LYS A 96 -6.59 -14.95 12.09
N ASP A 97 -5.69 -14.51 12.96
CA ASP A 97 -5.36 -15.18 14.22
C ASP A 97 -4.65 -14.25 15.21
N PHE A 98 -4.67 -14.62 16.50
CA PHE A 98 -4.03 -13.86 17.56
C PHE A 98 -2.49 -13.82 17.44
N TYR A 99 -1.87 -14.74 16.71
CA TYR A 99 -0.44 -14.68 16.43
C TYR A 99 -0.10 -13.53 15.48
N THR A 100 -0.97 -13.28 14.49
CA THR A 100 -0.90 -12.11 13.62
C THR A 100 -1.05 -10.83 14.44
N ALA A 101 -2.01 -10.77 15.38
CA ALA A 101 -2.16 -9.63 16.28
C ALA A 101 -0.89 -9.37 17.12
N ALA A 102 -0.34 -10.41 17.74
CA ALA A 102 0.90 -10.31 18.52
C ALA A 102 2.09 -9.85 17.66
N THR A 103 2.20 -10.31 16.41
CA THR A 103 3.27 -9.90 15.47
C THR A 103 3.12 -8.45 15.01
N ILE A 104 1.89 -7.95 14.87
CA ILE A 104 1.63 -6.52 14.61
C ILE A 104 2.10 -5.69 15.80
N ILE A 105 1.71 -6.05 17.03
CA ILE A 105 2.14 -5.36 18.25
C ILE A 105 3.66 -5.41 18.39
N GLN A 106 4.27 -6.56 18.12
CA GLN A 106 5.72 -6.73 18.05
C GLN A 106 6.37 -5.72 17.10
N THR A 107 5.82 -5.56 15.90
CA THR A 107 6.38 -4.68 14.87
C THR A 107 6.22 -3.21 15.23
N ILE A 108 5.11 -2.84 15.87
CA ILE A 108 4.84 -1.47 16.31
C ILE A 108 5.75 -1.07 17.48
N TYR A 109 5.91 -1.94 18.48
CA TYR A 109 6.61 -1.61 19.73
C TYR A 109 7.99 -2.26 19.88
N GLY A 110 8.50 -2.93 18.85
CA GLY A 110 9.85 -3.48 18.84
C GLY A 110 10.06 -4.65 19.81
N LEU A 111 9.04 -5.49 20.04
CA LEU A 111 9.20 -6.65 20.91
C LEU A 111 10.16 -7.68 20.29
N ASP A 112 10.93 -8.36 21.13
CA ASP A 112 11.67 -9.54 20.70
C ASP A 112 10.76 -10.78 20.57
N ARG A 113 11.32 -11.89 20.08
CA ARG A 113 10.57 -13.13 19.89
C ARG A 113 10.05 -13.74 21.20
N SER A 114 10.81 -13.64 22.29
CA SER A 114 10.42 -14.19 23.58
C SER A 114 9.22 -13.42 24.15
N LEU A 115 9.31 -12.09 24.14
CA LEU A 115 8.25 -11.18 24.57
C LEU A 115 7.00 -11.34 23.72
N THR A 116 7.15 -11.48 22.41
CA THR A 116 6.02 -11.70 21.49
C THR A 116 5.31 -13.02 21.78
N ASN A 117 6.06 -14.11 22.02
CA ASN A 117 5.47 -15.40 22.38
C ASN A 117 4.73 -15.34 23.71
N LYS A 118 5.27 -14.61 24.69
CA LYS A 118 4.64 -14.40 26.00
C LYS A 118 3.36 -13.57 25.87
N LEU A 119 3.38 -12.47 25.13
CA LEU A 119 2.20 -11.68 24.80
C LEU A 119 1.12 -12.54 24.11
N TYR A 120 1.52 -13.34 23.11
CA TYR A 120 0.61 -14.26 22.43
C TYR A 120 -0.05 -15.25 23.39
N ALA A 121 0.71 -15.85 24.32
CA ALA A 121 0.16 -16.74 25.34
C ALA A 121 -0.86 -16.02 26.25
N ASP A 122 -0.54 -14.81 26.71
CA ASP A 122 -1.45 -14.04 27.56
C ASP A 122 -2.72 -13.59 26.82
N ILE A 123 -2.65 -13.34 25.50
CA ILE A 123 -3.82 -13.12 24.65
C ILE A 123 -4.69 -14.39 24.59
N LEU A 124 -4.09 -15.56 24.34
CA LEU A 124 -4.82 -16.83 24.31
C LEU A 124 -5.49 -17.18 25.65
N GLU A 125 -4.84 -16.82 26.76
CA GLU A 125 -5.38 -17.00 28.12
C GLU A 125 -6.44 -15.95 28.49
N GLY A 126 -6.70 -14.96 27.61
CA GLY A 126 -7.68 -13.90 27.83
C GLY A 126 -7.26 -12.86 28.88
N LYS A 127 -5.98 -12.85 29.27
CA LYS A 127 -5.39 -11.87 30.19
C LYS A 127 -5.23 -10.51 29.52
N VAL A 128 -4.90 -10.52 28.22
CA VAL A 128 -4.74 -9.32 27.39
C VAL A 128 -5.80 -9.34 26.29
N LYS A 129 -6.68 -8.33 26.27
CA LYS A 129 -7.80 -8.24 25.31
C LYS A 129 -7.67 -7.05 24.36
N SER A 130 -6.65 -6.22 24.57
CA SER A 130 -6.38 -5.03 23.77
C SER A 130 -4.91 -4.63 23.90
N VAL A 131 -4.44 -3.79 22.99
CA VAL A 131 -3.10 -3.19 23.06
C VAL A 131 -2.96 -2.36 24.34
N LYS A 132 -4.04 -1.69 24.77
CA LYS A 132 -4.11 -0.94 26.03
C LYS A 132 -3.91 -1.84 27.25
N ASP A 133 -4.47 -3.05 27.24
CA ASP A 133 -4.22 -4.04 28.30
C ASP A 133 -2.77 -4.54 28.26
N ALA A 134 -2.22 -4.77 27.06
CA ALA A 134 -0.83 -5.17 26.90
C ALA A 134 0.13 -4.11 27.47
N ALA A 135 -0.13 -2.84 27.18
CA ALA A 135 0.63 -1.71 27.71
C ALA A 135 0.50 -1.57 29.24
N LYS A 136 -0.61 -1.98 29.85
CA LYS A 136 -0.82 -1.96 31.31
C LYS A 136 -0.30 -3.19 32.04
N SER A 137 0.07 -4.24 31.32
CA SER A 137 0.55 -5.50 31.91
C SER A 137 1.82 -5.27 32.76
N GLU A 138 1.92 -6.01 33.88
CA GLU A 138 3.12 -6.06 34.73
C GLU A 138 4.20 -7.00 34.15
N GLU A 139 3.88 -7.73 33.08
CA GLU A 139 4.84 -8.55 32.35
C GLU A 139 5.87 -7.67 31.60
N HIS A 140 7.06 -8.22 31.33
CA HIS A 140 8.16 -7.46 30.72
C HIS A 140 7.82 -6.89 29.32
N TYR A 141 6.94 -7.53 28.54
CA TYR A 141 6.48 -6.95 27.27
C TYR A 141 5.69 -5.65 27.49
N GLY A 142 4.97 -5.51 28.61
CA GLY A 142 4.23 -4.30 28.94
C GLY A 142 5.17 -3.14 29.25
N GLU A 143 6.31 -3.42 29.90
CA GLU A 143 7.37 -2.43 30.10
C GLU A 143 7.90 -1.88 28.77
N VAL A 144 8.28 -2.77 27.85
CA VAL A 144 8.79 -2.38 26.52
C VAL A 144 7.74 -1.60 25.72
N ILE A 145 6.48 -2.02 25.73
CA ILE A 145 5.39 -1.27 25.06
C ILE A 145 5.30 0.14 25.64
N ARG A 146 5.33 0.31 26.97
CA ARG A 146 5.22 1.63 27.62
C ARG A 146 6.35 2.60 27.29
N GLU A 147 7.52 2.14 26.84
CA GLU A 147 8.61 3.03 26.43
C GLU A 147 8.24 3.89 25.21
N ALA A 148 7.38 3.37 24.33
CA ALA A 148 6.96 4.04 23.10
C ALA A 148 5.45 4.35 23.03
N TYR A 149 4.63 3.71 23.87
CA TYR A 149 3.18 3.90 23.89
C TYR A 149 2.80 5.30 24.41
N THR A 150 2.07 6.06 23.60
CA THR A 150 1.65 7.43 23.94
C THR A 150 0.14 7.54 24.13
N SER A 151 -0.33 8.73 24.54
CA SER A 151 -1.77 9.04 24.55
C SER A 151 -2.40 8.99 23.17
N LEU A 152 -1.63 9.19 22.09
CA LEU A 152 -2.14 9.06 20.72
C LEU A 152 -2.47 7.60 20.40
N ASP A 153 -1.61 6.67 20.81
CA ASP A 153 -1.83 5.23 20.69
C ASP A 153 -3.09 4.81 21.45
N ASP A 154 -3.26 5.34 22.66
CA ASP A 154 -4.45 5.06 23.49
C ASP A 154 -5.74 5.43 22.79
N VAL A 155 -5.80 6.64 22.25
CA VAL A 155 -6.96 7.09 21.48
C VAL A 155 -7.09 6.31 20.18
N PHE A 156 -5.99 6.02 19.48
CA PHE A 156 -5.99 5.33 18.20
C PHE A 156 -6.65 3.94 18.26
N PHE A 157 -6.31 3.13 19.27
CA PHE A 157 -6.85 1.77 19.45
C PHE A 157 -8.25 1.72 20.06
N GLU A 158 -8.78 2.84 20.56
CA GLU A 158 -10.14 2.92 21.08
C GLU A 158 -11.20 2.81 19.98
N GLY A 159 -12.40 2.41 20.38
CA GLY A 159 -13.54 2.19 19.48
C GLY A 159 -13.76 0.71 19.12
N GLU A 160 -14.78 0.51 18.28
CA GLU A 160 -15.11 -0.79 17.69
C GLU A 160 -14.34 -0.99 16.38
N PRO A 161 -13.84 -2.20 16.08
CA PRO A 161 -13.23 -2.48 14.79
C PRO A 161 -14.14 -2.12 13.62
N PRO A 162 -13.59 -1.49 12.56
CA PRO A 162 -14.38 -1.04 11.42
C PRO A 162 -14.90 -2.23 10.60
N GLU A 163 -16.04 -2.05 9.94
CA GLU A 163 -16.46 -2.98 8.90
C GLU A 163 -15.54 -2.85 7.68
N LEU A 164 -15.26 -3.96 7.01
CA LEU A 164 -14.41 -3.99 5.81
C LEU A 164 -15.20 -4.58 4.64
N GLY A 165 -15.90 -3.74 3.87
CA GLY A 165 -16.61 -4.19 2.67
C GLY A 165 -15.68 -4.44 1.47
N LYS A 166 -16.22 -4.53 0.26
CA LYS A 166 -15.47 -4.98 -0.94
C LYS A 166 -14.48 -3.92 -1.43
N SER A 167 -14.90 -2.66 -1.38
CA SER A 167 -14.16 -1.48 -1.79
C SER A 167 -13.96 -0.54 -0.59
N ILE A 168 -12.71 -0.36 -0.19
CA ILE A 168 -12.29 0.37 1.01
C ILE A 168 -11.42 1.57 0.62
N LEU A 169 -11.77 2.74 1.13
CA LEU A 169 -10.88 3.90 1.13
C LEU A 169 -10.33 4.11 2.54
N VAL A 170 -9.02 4.05 2.70
CA VAL A 170 -8.31 4.43 3.91
C VAL A 170 -7.79 5.85 3.70
N ASP A 171 -8.46 6.82 4.33
CA ASP A 171 -8.21 8.26 4.17
C ASP A 171 -7.28 8.74 5.29
N PHE A 172 -6.03 9.04 4.93
CA PHE A 172 -5.01 9.62 5.82
C PHE A 172 -4.85 11.14 5.63
N GLY A 173 -5.72 11.81 4.86
CA GLY A 173 -5.58 13.24 4.52
C GLY A 173 -5.60 14.19 5.73
N ARG A 174 -5.92 13.67 6.93
CA ARG A 174 -5.91 14.38 8.22
C ARG A 174 -5.05 13.68 9.29
N THR A 175 -4.20 12.73 8.89
CA THR A 175 -3.21 12.10 9.76
C THR A 175 -1.88 12.81 9.61
N TYR A 176 -1.50 13.65 10.56
CA TYR A 176 -0.22 14.37 10.55
C TYR A 176 0.87 13.60 11.32
N ASN A 177 0.48 12.66 12.17
CA ASN A 177 1.42 11.77 12.86
C ASN A 177 1.79 10.56 11.99
N ILE A 178 3.07 10.51 11.57
CA ILE A 178 3.57 9.45 10.69
C ILE A 178 3.57 8.05 11.34
N SER A 179 3.67 7.96 12.67
CA SER A 179 3.57 6.70 13.40
C SER A 179 2.13 6.16 13.36
N ILE A 180 1.12 7.03 13.54
CA ILE A 180 -0.30 6.67 13.41
C ILE A 180 -0.62 6.19 11.99
N ALA A 181 -0.14 6.91 10.97
CA ALA A 181 -0.31 6.50 9.58
C ALA A 181 0.33 5.12 9.32
N GLY A 182 1.56 4.91 9.79
CA GLY A 182 2.27 3.62 9.66
C GLY A 182 1.57 2.47 10.37
N MET A 183 1.08 2.69 11.60
CA MET A 183 0.33 1.69 12.37
C MET A 183 -0.96 1.28 11.66
N ALA A 184 -1.79 2.25 11.29
CA ALA A 184 -3.03 1.99 10.55
C ALA A 184 -2.75 1.29 9.22
N PHE A 185 -1.72 1.72 8.48
CA PHE A 185 -1.34 1.08 7.23
C PHE A 185 -0.94 -0.39 7.43
N LEU A 186 -0.11 -0.72 8.43
CA LEU A 186 0.25 -2.11 8.75
C LEU A 186 -0.96 -2.97 9.12
N ILE A 187 -1.81 -2.46 10.01
CA ILE A 187 -2.96 -3.19 10.55
C ILE A 187 -3.96 -3.50 9.43
N LEU A 188 -4.30 -2.49 8.63
CA LEU A 188 -5.22 -2.64 7.52
C LEU A 188 -4.61 -3.46 6.38
N ALA A 189 -3.31 -3.32 6.10
CA ALA A 189 -2.60 -4.17 5.15
C ALA A 189 -2.69 -5.65 5.56
N ALA A 190 -2.51 -5.95 6.85
CA ALA A 190 -2.64 -7.29 7.38
C ALA A 190 -4.08 -7.84 7.28
N ALA A 191 -5.09 -7.00 7.50
CA ALA A 191 -6.50 -7.37 7.38
C ALA A 191 -6.93 -7.66 5.93
N VAL A 192 -6.29 -7.04 4.94
CA VAL A 192 -6.69 -7.17 3.53
C VAL A 192 -5.74 -8.02 2.70
N LYS A 193 -4.62 -8.51 3.26
CA LYS A 193 -3.57 -9.21 2.51
C LYS A 193 -4.09 -10.43 1.74
N ASP A 194 -5.04 -11.18 2.28
CA ASP A 194 -5.53 -12.41 1.66
C ASP A 194 -6.68 -12.17 0.65
N ARG A 195 -7.10 -10.91 0.44
CA ARG A 195 -8.19 -10.56 -0.47
C ARG A 195 -7.83 -10.77 -1.94
N ARG A 196 -8.74 -11.45 -2.65
CA ARG A 196 -8.64 -11.75 -4.09
C ARG A 196 -9.70 -10.99 -4.86
N SER A 197 -9.51 -10.89 -6.17
CA SER A 197 -10.31 -10.04 -7.06
C SER A 197 -10.34 -8.60 -6.55
N THR A 198 -9.15 -8.09 -6.20
CA THR A 198 -8.97 -6.78 -5.57
C THR A 198 -7.79 -6.05 -6.19
N LEU A 199 -8.02 -4.78 -6.52
CA LEU A 199 -6.97 -3.81 -6.80
C LEU A 199 -6.61 -3.08 -5.51
N ILE A 200 -5.31 -3.01 -5.20
CA ILE A 200 -4.79 -2.24 -4.08
C ILE A 200 -4.06 -1.02 -4.64
N GLY A 201 -4.54 0.18 -4.35
CA GLY A 201 -3.88 1.44 -4.68
C GLY A 201 -3.17 1.98 -3.45
N ILE A 202 -1.89 2.28 -3.55
CA ILE A 202 -1.12 2.93 -2.49
C ILE A 202 -0.65 4.27 -3.03
N ASP A 203 -1.29 5.36 -2.58
CA ASP A 203 -0.92 6.72 -2.97
C ASP A 203 0.18 7.26 -2.06
N ASP A 204 1.22 7.82 -2.67
CA ASP A 204 2.45 8.28 -2.02
C ASP A 204 3.07 7.20 -1.10
N ALA A 205 3.32 6.06 -1.70
CA ALA A 205 3.90 4.88 -1.10
C ALA A 205 5.18 5.20 -0.27
N ALA A 206 6.02 6.12 -0.72
CA ALA A 206 7.22 6.53 0.00
C ALA A 206 6.94 7.13 1.39
N VAL A 207 5.84 7.88 1.54
CA VAL A 207 5.42 8.45 2.84
C VAL A 207 4.97 7.34 3.79
N LEU A 208 4.15 6.41 3.31
CA LEU A 208 3.66 5.30 4.12
C LEU A 208 4.75 4.34 4.55
N PHE A 209 5.90 4.30 3.85
CA PHE A 209 7.02 3.40 4.18
C PHE A 209 8.14 4.06 4.98
N TYR A 210 7.92 5.26 5.51
CA TYR A 210 8.98 5.94 6.27
C TYR A 210 9.22 5.31 7.65
N THR A 211 8.22 4.59 8.20
CA THR A 211 8.26 4.01 9.55
C THR A 211 8.40 2.49 9.51
N THR A 212 8.89 1.89 10.59
CA THR A 212 9.01 0.42 10.73
C THR A 212 7.70 -0.33 10.47
N PRO A 213 6.54 0.10 11.02
CA PRO A 213 5.25 -0.50 10.66
C PRO A 213 4.94 -0.39 9.16
N GLY A 214 5.20 0.79 8.59
CA GLY A 214 4.98 1.08 7.19
C GLY A 214 5.77 0.20 6.22
N ILE A 215 7.07 0.04 6.48
CA ILE A 215 7.95 -0.85 5.70
C ILE A 215 7.48 -2.30 5.81
N SER A 216 7.04 -2.73 7.00
CA SER A 216 6.60 -4.10 7.27
C SER A 216 5.26 -4.43 6.60
N ALA A 217 4.43 -3.42 6.32
CA ALA A 217 3.16 -3.57 5.62
C ALA A 217 3.33 -3.88 4.12
N LEU A 218 4.42 -3.39 3.52
CA LEU A 218 4.62 -3.42 2.08
C LEU A 218 4.67 -4.83 1.48
N PRO A 219 5.44 -5.79 2.03
CA PRO A 219 5.44 -7.16 1.52
C PRO A 219 4.06 -7.82 1.58
N LEU A 220 3.22 -7.46 2.56
CA LEU A 220 1.88 -8.03 2.69
C LEU A 220 1.01 -7.74 1.46
N LEU A 221 1.20 -6.57 0.84
CA LEU A 221 0.39 -6.09 -0.28
C LEU A 221 1.06 -6.28 -1.65
N THR A 222 2.39 -6.39 -1.70
CA THR A 222 3.15 -6.43 -2.97
C THR A 222 3.64 -7.82 -3.35
N GLN A 223 3.56 -8.79 -2.44
CA GLN A 223 3.79 -10.19 -2.79
C GLN A 223 2.82 -10.63 -3.91
N PRO A 224 3.32 -11.26 -4.99
CA PRO A 224 2.46 -11.71 -6.08
C PRO A 224 1.40 -12.70 -5.60
N MET A 225 0.12 -12.33 -5.74
CA MET A 225 -1.00 -13.21 -5.42
C MET A 225 -2.00 -13.25 -6.58
N ARG A 226 -2.47 -14.45 -6.92
CA ARG A 226 -3.50 -14.61 -7.96
C ARG A 226 -4.78 -13.90 -7.56
N GLY A 227 -5.27 -13.04 -8.45
CA GLY A 227 -6.50 -12.28 -8.25
C GLY A 227 -6.28 -10.94 -7.55
N ARG A 228 -5.07 -10.64 -7.06
CA ARG A 228 -4.72 -9.32 -6.53
C ARG A 228 -3.85 -8.57 -7.53
N VAL A 229 -4.02 -7.25 -7.60
CA VAL A 229 -3.17 -6.33 -8.34
C VAL A 229 -2.84 -5.18 -7.41
N THR A 230 -1.58 -4.78 -7.35
CA THR A 230 -1.14 -3.69 -6.49
C THR A 230 -0.54 -2.59 -7.36
N VAL A 231 -0.93 -1.35 -7.11
CA VAL A 231 -0.43 -0.17 -7.81
C VAL A 231 0.14 0.77 -6.77
N LEU A 232 1.42 1.11 -6.92
CA LEU A 232 2.18 1.91 -5.98
C LEU A 232 2.51 3.23 -6.67
N GLY A 233 1.89 4.33 -6.23
CA GLY A 233 2.24 5.67 -6.66
C GLY A 233 3.28 6.26 -5.73
N SER A 234 4.31 6.89 -6.26
CA SER A 234 5.29 7.60 -5.45
C SER A 234 5.80 8.85 -6.13
N ARG A 235 5.91 9.93 -5.37
CA ARG A 235 6.61 11.14 -5.81
C ARG A 235 8.11 11.05 -5.60
N TYR A 236 8.51 10.23 -4.64
CA TYR A 236 9.89 10.06 -4.25
C TYR A 236 10.45 8.75 -4.79
N VAL A 237 11.65 8.81 -5.34
CA VAL A 237 12.37 7.64 -5.83
C VAL A 237 13.15 7.06 -4.65
N VAL A 238 12.53 6.13 -3.93
CA VAL A 238 13.16 5.43 -2.80
C VAL A 238 13.51 4.00 -3.18
N GLU A 239 14.67 3.53 -2.73
CA GLU A 239 15.24 2.23 -3.07
C GLU A 239 14.28 1.07 -2.73
N ASN A 240 13.61 1.15 -1.57
CA ASN A 240 12.63 0.14 -1.13
C ASN A 240 11.49 -0.07 -2.14
N ILE A 241 11.05 0.99 -2.85
CA ILE A 241 10.01 0.87 -3.87
C ILE A 241 10.60 0.35 -5.18
N LEU A 242 11.77 0.85 -5.57
CA LEU A 242 12.44 0.43 -6.80
C LEU A 242 12.71 -1.08 -6.80
N ASN A 243 13.10 -1.63 -5.65
CA ASN A 243 13.42 -3.06 -5.47
C ASN A 243 12.19 -3.99 -5.47
N ILE A 244 10.97 -3.45 -5.45
CA ILE A 244 9.77 -4.28 -5.55
C ILE A 244 9.66 -4.85 -6.96
N PRO A 245 9.50 -6.17 -7.14
CA PRO A 245 9.36 -6.78 -8.44
C PRO A 245 8.10 -6.29 -9.17
N GLY A 246 8.23 -6.01 -10.46
CA GLY A 246 7.12 -5.60 -11.33
C GLY A 246 7.50 -4.47 -12.28
N PRO A 247 6.61 -4.14 -13.23
CA PRO A 247 6.85 -3.07 -14.18
C PRO A 247 6.80 -1.70 -13.52
N THR A 248 7.36 -0.71 -14.21
CA THR A 248 7.42 0.68 -13.76
C THR A 248 6.83 1.58 -14.82
N LEU A 249 5.86 2.42 -14.45
CA LEU A 249 5.41 3.55 -15.25
C LEU A 249 6.10 4.82 -14.73
N VAL A 250 6.95 5.39 -15.56
CA VAL A 250 7.63 6.66 -15.29
C VAL A 250 6.82 7.77 -15.93
N LEU A 251 6.36 8.73 -15.13
CA LEU A 251 5.67 9.94 -15.56
C LEU A 251 6.64 11.11 -15.59
N TYR A 252 6.14 12.29 -15.93
CA TYR A 252 6.91 13.53 -15.83
C TYR A 252 7.54 13.65 -14.44
N ASN A 253 8.85 13.89 -14.40
CA ASN A 253 9.63 13.96 -13.18
C ASN A 253 10.90 14.79 -13.38
N ASP A 254 11.58 15.09 -12.28
CA ASP A 254 12.93 15.64 -12.30
C ASP A 254 13.87 14.72 -13.10
N PRO A 255 14.75 15.26 -13.98
CA PRO A 255 15.64 14.46 -14.80
C PRO A 255 16.55 13.51 -14.02
N ASP A 256 17.03 13.91 -12.83
CA ASP A 256 17.92 13.08 -12.01
C ASP A 256 17.14 11.90 -11.42
N LEU A 257 15.94 12.16 -10.89
CA LEU A 257 15.04 11.12 -10.40
C LEU A 257 14.62 10.16 -11.52
N GLN A 258 14.31 10.67 -12.70
CA GLN A 258 13.99 9.87 -13.87
C GLN A 258 15.15 8.96 -14.29
N SER A 259 16.38 9.49 -14.29
CA SER A 259 17.59 8.73 -14.58
C SER A 259 17.79 7.58 -13.58
N MET A 260 17.61 7.85 -12.29
CA MET A 260 17.67 6.82 -11.23
C MET A 260 16.63 5.71 -11.44
N ILE A 261 15.39 6.07 -11.83
CA ILE A 261 14.35 5.08 -12.10
C ILE A 261 14.73 4.19 -13.29
N TYR A 262 15.22 4.78 -14.38
CA TYR A 262 15.68 4.01 -15.55
C TYR A 262 16.82 3.07 -15.19
N GLU A 263 17.80 3.55 -14.42
CA GLU A 263 18.95 2.77 -13.99
C GLU A 263 18.55 1.60 -13.08
N ALA A 264 17.70 1.85 -12.09
CA ALA A 264 17.17 0.81 -11.21
C ALA A 264 16.35 -0.25 -11.97
N ASN A 265 15.68 0.16 -13.06
CA ASN A 265 14.99 -0.76 -13.97
C ASN A 265 15.91 -1.31 -15.08
N GLY A 266 17.23 -1.06 -15.02
CA GLY A 266 18.24 -1.59 -15.93
C GLY A 266 18.09 -1.16 -17.39
N ALA A 267 17.43 -0.02 -17.64
CA ALA A 267 17.32 0.54 -18.98
C ALA A 267 18.69 0.92 -19.54
N PRO A 268 19.12 0.42 -20.71
CA PRO A 268 20.35 0.86 -21.36
C PRO A 268 20.33 2.36 -21.66
N GLN A 269 21.51 2.98 -21.68
CA GLN A 269 21.66 4.37 -22.14
C GLN A 269 21.22 4.51 -23.62
N GLY A 270 20.80 5.71 -24.02
CA GLY A 270 20.37 6.01 -25.40
C GLY A 270 18.84 6.08 -25.54
N ASP A 271 18.31 5.53 -26.64
CA ASP A 271 16.90 5.70 -27.03
C ASP A 271 15.88 5.16 -26.01
N MET A 272 16.29 4.28 -25.11
CA MET A 272 15.45 3.74 -24.04
C MET A 272 15.37 4.66 -22.79
N ARG A 273 16.22 5.68 -22.70
CA ARG A 273 16.22 6.69 -21.61
C ARG A 273 15.84 8.07 -22.13
N LYS A 274 14.66 8.18 -22.74
CA LYS A 274 14.14 9.50 -23.15
C LYS A 274 13.51 10.20 -21.96
N HIS A 275 13.68 11.52 -21.90
CA HIS A 275 12.98 12.36 -20.94
C HIS A 275 11.47 12.26 -21.21
N VAL A 276 10.70 12.06 -20.15
CA VAL A 276 9.23 11.96 -20.24
C VAL A 276 8.69 13.37 -20.06
N LEU A 277 7.86 13.85 -20.98
CA LEU A 277 7.27 15.19 -20.89
C LEU A 277 5.97 15.17 -20.08
N LYS A 278 5.48 16.37 -19.73
CA LYS A 278 4.19 16.53 -19.03
C LYS A 278 3.05 15.92 -19.85
N GLY A 279 2.22 15.10 -19.21
CA GLY A 279 1.12 14.36 -19.86
C GLY A 279 1.56 13.10 -20.61
N GLU A 280 2.84 12.74 -20.54
CA GLU A 280 3.40 11.52 -21.12
C GLU A 280 3.83 10.53 -20.03
N GLY A 281 4.15 9.31 -20.46
CA GLY A 281 4.77 8.29 -19.64
C GLY A 281 5.66 7.35 -20.42
N ALA A 282 6.58 6.70 -19.70
CA ALA A 282 7.40 5.59 -20.18
C ALA A 282 7.07 4.34 -19.35
N PHE A 283 6.52 3.33 -20.00
CA PHE A 283 6.22 2.04 -19.38
C PHE A 283 7.40 1.09 -19.57
N ILE A 284 8.08 0.79 -18.48
CA ILE A 284 9.25 -0.09 -18.41
C ILE A 284 8.81 -1.45 -17.88
N TRP A 285 9.07 -2.50 -18.63
CA TRP A 285 8.76 -3.86 -18.21
C TRP A 285 9.76 -4.86 -18.81
N ARG A 286 9.85 -6.04 -18.20
CA ARG A 286 10.83 -7.06 -18.59
C ARG A 286 10.12 -8.36 -18.96
N THR A 287 10.58 -9.00 -20.03
CA THR A 287 10.39 -10.44 -20.24
C THR A 287 11.57 -11.20 -19.63
N THR A 288 11.57 -12.53 -19.76
CA THR A 288 12.75 -13.35 -19.45
C THR A 288 13.95 -13.08 -20.36
N GLN A 289 13.77 -12.37 -21.49
CA GLN A 289 14.79 -12.20 -22.52
C GLN A 289 15.09 -10.75 -22.86
N THR A 290 14.15 -9.83 -22.64
CA THR A 290 14.23 -8.44 -23.08
C THR A 290 13.72 -7.48 -22.02
N LEU A 291 14.21 -6.24 -22.09
CA LEU A 291 13.65 -5.08 -21.41
C LEU A 291 12.97 -4.23 -22.48
N GLU A 292 11.73 -3.86 -22.25
CA GLU A 292 10.95 -2.98 -23.11
C GLU A 292 10.72 -1.64 -22.41
N VAL A 293 10.85 -0.54 -23.16
CA VAL A 293 10.46 0.80 -22.72
C VAL A 293 9.53 1.39 -23.77
N GLU A 294 8.25 1.52 -23.43
CA GLU A 294 7.21 2.02 -24.33
C GLU A 294 6.76 3.42 -23.89
N PHE A 295 6.84 4.38 -24.81
CA PHE A 295 6.48 5.78 -24.56
C PHE A 295 5.08 6.09 -25.11
N GLY A 296 4.36 6.98 -24.44
CA GLY A 296 3.08 7.48 -24.94
C GLY A 296 2.47 8.56 -24.05
N LYS A 297 1.31 9.08 -24.47
CA LYS A 297 0.49 10.01 -23.70
C LYS A 297 -0.40 9.28 -22.70
N LEU A 298 -0.70 9.92 -21.59
CA LEU A 298 -1.64 9.40 -20.60
C LEU A 298 -3.06 9.28 -21.20
N PRO A 299 -3.85 8.27 -20.81
CA PRO A 299 -5.13 7.96 -21.45
C PRO A 299 -6.24 8.97 -21.17
N PHE A 300 -6.04 9.86 -20.20
CA PHE A 300 -6.99 10.90 -19.76
C PHE A 300 -6.52 12.33 -20.07
N GLU A 301 -5.38 12.48 -20.75
CA GLU A 301 -4.94 13.78 -21.26
C GLU A 301 -5.54 13.94 -22.67
N GLY A 302 -6.49 14.87 -22.80
CA GLY A 302 -7.26 15.17 -24.01
C GLY A 302 -7.56 16.65 -24.12
#